data_AF-A0A401U0N2-F1
#
_entry.id   AF-A0A401U0N2-F1
#
_cell.length_a   1.000
_cell.length_b   1.000
_cell.length_c   1.000
_cell.angle_alpha   90.00
_cell.angle_beta   90.00
_cell.angle_gamma   90.00
#
_symmetry.space_group_name_H-M   'P 1'
#
loop_
_entity.id
_entity.type
_entity.pdbx_description
1 polymer ?
#
loop_
_entity_poly.entity_id
_entity_poly.type
_entity_poly.pdbx_seq_one_letter_code
_entity_poly.pdbx_strand_id
1 'polypeptide(L)'
;MREVPRTLTATRVVMGARNAIHAILNGSDDRLLVVVGPCSIHDPAAAVDYAERLAGLREQLADRLEIVMRVYFEKPRTTVGWKGLINDPDLDNSFDINKGLRLARNVLSAVNNLGLPAG
;
A
#
# COMPACT_ATOMS: atom_id res chain seq x y z
N MET A 1 5.78 -10.59 -12.96
CA MET A 1 4.89 -11.44 -12.12
C MET A 1 5.54 -12.71 -11.59
N ARG A 2 6.50 -13.33 -12.30
CA ARG A 2 7.16 -14.57 -11.82
C ARG A 2 8.04 -14.37 -10.58
N GLU A 3 8.72 -13.23 -10.46
CA GLU A 3 9.63 -12.94 -9.34
C GLU A 3 8.91 -12.70 -8.00
N VAL A 4 7.80 -11.96 -8.03
CA VAL A 4 6.96 -11.70 -6.84
C VAL A 4 5.53 -12.13 -7.18
N PRO A 5 5.20 -13.41 -6.99
CA PRO A 5 3.91 -13.96 -7.38
C PRO A 5 2.80 -13.42 -6.47
N ARG A 6 1.59 -13.33 -7.01
CA ARG A 6 0.40 -13.00 -6.23
C ARG A 6 -0.01 -14.23 -5.42
N THR A 7 -0.19 -14.07 -4.12
CA THR A 7 -0.71 -15.12 -3.24
C THR A 7 -2.24 -15.17 -3.26
N LEU A 8 -2.82 -16.27 -2.77
CA LEU A 8 -4.26 -16.37 -2.56
C LEU A 8 -4.76 -15.38 -1.49
N THR A 9 -3.96 -15.11 -0.46
CA THR A 9 -4.27 -14.11 0.58
C THR A 9 -4.37 -12.71 -0.03
N ALA A 10 -3.35 -12.28 -0.76
CA ALA A 10 -3.37 -10.97 -1.40
C ALA A 10 -4.52 -10.84 -2.40
N THR A 11 -4.86 -11.91 -3.12
CA THR A 11 -6.02 -11.93 -4.02
C THR A 11 -7.33 -11.67 -3.26
N ARG A 12 -7.55 -12.37 -2.14
CA ARG A 12 -8.75 -12.21 -1.30
C ARG A 12 -8.84 -10.81 -0.69
N VAL A 13 -7.73 -10.28 -0.18
CA VAL A 13 -7.66 -8.93 0.42
C VAL A 13 -8.03 -7.87 -0.61
N VAL A 14 -7.41 -7.91 -1.79
CA VAL A 14 -7.69 -6.94 -2.86
C VAL A 14 -9.14 -7.02 -3.34
N MET A 15 -9.67 -8.23 -3.55
CA MET A 15 -11.06 -8.41 -3.99
C MET A 15 -12.05 -7.95 -2.91
N GLY A 16 -11.83 -8.34 -1.65
CA GLY A 16 -12.68 -7.95 -0.53
C GLY A 16 -12.72 -6.44 -0.32
N ALA A 17 -11.55 -5.80 -0.29
CA ALA A 17 -11.46 -4.35 -0.13
C ALA A 17 -12.11 -3.58 -1.28
N ARG A 18 -11.95 -4.03 -2.54
CA ARG A 18 -12.63 -3.41 -3.69
C ARG A 18 -14.14 -3.49 -3.59
N ASN A 19 -14.67 -4.64 -3.15
CA ASN A 19 -16.11 -4.81 -2.95
C ASN A 19 -16.62 -3.95 -1.79
N ALA A 20 -15.89 -3.90 -0.67
CA ALA A 20 -16.24 -3.05 0.47
C ALA A 20 -16.25 -1.55 0.09
N ILE A 21 -15.20 -1.08 -0.59
CA ILE A 21 -15.12 0.30 -1.10
C ILE A 21 -16.27 0.58 -2.05
N HIS A 22 -16.61 -0.34 -2.94
CA HIS A 22 -17.75 -0.19 -3.85
C HIS A 22 -19.08 -0.04 -3.09
N ALA A 23 -19.31 -0.86 -2.06
CA ALA A 23 -20.50 -0.75 -1.23
C ALA A 23 -20.59 0.60 -0.48
N ILE A 24 -19.48 1.05 0.11
CA ILE A 24 -19.38 2.35 0.80
C ILE A 24 -19.69 3.50 -0.17
N LEU A 25 -19.08 3.50 -1.36
CA LEU A 25 -19.30 4.55 -2.36
C LEU A 25 -20.73 4.57 -2.89
N ASN A 26 -21.44 3.45 -2.86
CA ASN A 26 -22.85 3.35 -3.23
C ASN A 26 -23.81 3.58 -2.06
N GLY A 27 -23.30 3.77 -0.84
CA GLY A 27 -24.11 3.95 0.37
C GLY A 27 -24.81 2.69 0.89
N SER A 28 -24.40 1.49 0.44
CA SER A 28 -24.91 0.21 0.94
C SER A 28 -24.12 -0.37 2.11
N ASP A 29 -23.02 0.27 2.48
CA ASP A 29 -22.21 0.05 3.69
C ASP A 29 -21.99 1.45 4.33
N ASP A 30 -22.34 1.61 5.60
CA ASP A 30 -22.29 2.89 6.32
C ASP A 30 -20.94 3.17 6.99
N ARG A 31 -20.01 2.22 6.90
CA ARG A 31 -18.63 2.39 7.39
C ARG A 31 -17.90 3.49 6.63
N LEU A 32 -16.95 4.12 7.32
CA LEU A 32 -16.09 5.15 6.72
C LEU A 32 -14.87 4.51 6.04
N LEU A 33 -14.68 4.82 4.75
CA LEU A 33 -13.42 4.53 4.06
C LEU A 33 -12.32 5.48 4.55
N VAL A 34 -11.21 4.91 5.04
CA VAL A 34 -10.06 5.67 5.55
C VAL A 34 -8.80 5.28 4.79
N VAL A 35 -8.28 6.18 3.97
CA VAL A 35 -6.99 6.01 3.29
C VAL A 35 -5.90 6.70 4.11
N VAL A 36 -5.03 5.92 4.77
CA VAL A 36 -4.08 6.44 5.76
C VAL A 36 -2.72 5.75 5.67
N GLY A 37 -1.66 6.52 5.83
CA GLY A 37 -0.29 6.01 5.79
C GLY A 37 0.74 7.09 5.49
N PRO A 38 2.01 6.70 5.32
CA PRO A 38 3.10 7.62 5.00
C PRO A 38 2.84 8.43 3.73
N CYS A 39 3.43 9.62 3.67
CA CYS A 39 3.24 10.50 2.52
C CYS A 39 3.85 9.91 1.22
N SER A 40 4.95 9.17 1.34
CA SER A 40 5.54 8.26 0.34
C SER A 40 6.39 7.21 1.04
N ILE A 41 6.49 6.04 0.45
CA ILE A 41 7.41 4.98 0.88
C ILE A 41 8.81 5.29 0.34
N HIS A 42 9.80 5.32 1.23
CA HIS A 42 11.22 5.40 0.89
C HIS A 42 12.02 4.27 1.56
N ASP A 43 11.55 3.78 2.72
CA ASP A 43 12.09 2.60 3.40
C ASP A 43 11.05 1.45 3.38
N PRO A 44 11.32 0.36 2.63
CA PRO A 44 10.47 -0.82 2.60
C PRO A 44 10.26 -1.50 3.96
N ALA A 45 11.28 -1.53 4.83
CA ALA A 45 11.18 -2.23 6.12
C ALA A 45 10.25 -1.46 7.07
N ALA A 46 10.44 -0.14 7.18
CA ALA A 46 9.56 0.72 7.96
C ALA A 46 8.11 0.71 7.42
N ALA A 47 7.93 0.56 6.10
CA ALA A 47 6.60 0.42 5.51
C ALA A 47 5.88 -0.86 6.00
N VAL A 48 6.61 -1.97 6.13
CA VAL A 48 6.03 -3.24 6.63
C VAL A 48 5.74 -3.17 8.12
N ASP A 49 6.64 -2.61 8.95
CA ASP A 49 6.35 -2.40 10.40
C ASP A 49 5.10 -1.54 10.61
N TYR A 50 4.95 -0.46 9.83
CA TYR A 50 3.74 0.36 9.87
C TYR A 50 2.49 -0.44 9.47
N ALA A 51 2.59 -1.28 8.44
CA ALA A 51 1.50 -2.11 7.96
C ALA A 51 1.05 -3.14 9.01
N GLU A 52 1.97 -3.75 9.76
CA GLU A 52 1.65 -4.69 10.83
C GLU A 52 0.82 -4.02 11.93
N ARG A 53 1.22 -2.82 12.37
CA ARG A 53 0.47 -2.03 13.36
C ARG A 53 -0.90 -1.63 12.83
N LEU A 54 -0.98 -1.18 11.58
CA LEU A 54 -2.23 -0.74 10.97
C LEU A 54 -3.18 -1.90 10.71
N ALA A 55 -2.68 -3.10 10.40
CA ALA A 55 -3.49 -4.30 10.24
C ALA A 55 -4.23 -4.65 11.54
N GLY A 56 -3.58 -4.55 12.70
CA GLY A 56 -4.23 -4.73 14.00
C GLY A 56 -5.36 -3.72 14.25
N LEU A 57 -5.15 -2.45 13.90
CA LEU A 57 -6.19 -1.42 14.00
C LEU A 57 -7.34 -1.65 13.03
N ARG A 58 -7.05 -2.10 11.80
CA ARG A 58 -8.07 -2.45 10.80
C ARG A 58 -9.00 -3.54 11.32
N GLU A 59 -8.46 -4.56 11.99
CA GLU A 59 -9.27 -5.61 12.60
C GLU A 59 -10.11 -5.06 13.77
N GLN A 60 -9.50 -4.32 14.68
CA GLN A 60 -10.18 -3.76 15.87
C GLN A 60 -11.31 -2.79 15.54
N LEU A 61 -11.24 -2.10 14.40
CA LEU A 61 -12.18 -1.05 13.98
C LEU A 61 -13.02 -1.46 12.77
N ALA A 62 -13.02 -2.75 12.40
CA ALA A 62 -13.64 -3.25 11.17
C ALA A 62 -15.16 -3.03 11.10
N ASP A 63 -15.82 -2.88 12.26
CA ASP A 63 -17.25 -2.61 12.39
C ASP A 63 -17.65 -1.21 11.92
N ARG A 64 -16.71 -0.25 11.93
CA ARG A 64 -16.97 1.16 11.62
C ARG A 64 -16.11 1.71 10.50
N LEU A 65 -14.93 1.14 10.26
CA LEU A 65 -13.95 1.66 9.30
C LEU A 65 -13.54 0.60 8.28
N GLU A 66 -13.40 1.03 7.02
CA GLU A 66 -12.66 0.31 5.98
C GLU A 66 -11.30 0.98 5.81
N ILE A 67 -10.28 0.49 6.52
CA ILE A 67 -8.94 1.10 6.53
C ILE A 67 -8.09 0.59 5.35
N VAL A 68 -7.68 1.48 4.47
CA VAL A 68 -6.75 1.20 3.36
C VAL A 68 -5.42 1.88 3.64
N MET A 69 -4.33 1.13 3.59
CA MET A 69 -2.99 1.71 3.74
C MET A 69 -2.64 2.53 2.51
N ARG A 70 -2.23 3.78 2.72
CA ARG A 70 -1.63 4.61 1.67
C ARG A 70 -0.23 4.10 1.36
N VAL A 71 0.00 3.61 0.14
CA VAL A 71 1.29 3.08 -0.31
C VAL A 71 1.74 3.79 -1.60
N TYR A 72 2.27 5.00 -1.43
CA TYR A 72 2.68 5.83 -2.57
C TYR A 72 4.18 5.71 -2.83
N PHE A 73 4.54 5.26 -4.03
CA PHE A 73 5.94 5.12 -4.44
C PHE A 73 6.46 6.30 -5.27
N GLU A 74 5.60 7.25 -5.59
CA GLU A 74 5.93 8.43 -6.38
C GLU A 74 5.61 9.70 -5.62
N LYS A 75 6.35 10.75 -5.96
CA LYS A 75 6.17 12.08 -5.39
C LYS A 75 6.23 13.12 -6.50
N PRO A 76 5.12 13.81 -6.80
CA PRO A 76 5.16 14.92 -7.76
C PRO A 76 6.06 16.04 -7.24
N ARG A 77 6.80 16.65 -8.16
CA ARG A 77 7.71 17.77 -7.90
C ARG A 77 7.39 18.92 -8.85
N THR A 78 7.42 20.13 -8.33
CA THR A 78 7.25 21.36 -9.14
C THR A 78 8.48 21.64 -10.01
N THR A 79 9.68 21.32 -9.51
CA THR A 79 10.95 21.60 -10.19
C THR A 79 11.91 20.40 -10.14
N VAL A 80 12.64 20.23 -9.04
CA VAL A 80 13.62 19.16 -8.83
C VAL A 80 13.41 18.50 -7.46
N GLY A 81 13.99 17.32 -7.29
CA GLY A 81 13.95 16.56 -6.04
C GLY A 81 13.66 15.08 -6.29
N TRP A 82 13.83 14.28 -5.24
CA TRP A 82 13.61 12.84 -5.29
C TRP A 82 12.19 12.50 -5.76
N LYS A 83 12.07 11.68 -6.79
CA LYS A 83 10.79 11.39 -7.48
C LYS A 83 10.02 10.21 -6.88
N GLY A 84 10.64 9.41 -6.01
CA GLY A 84 9.98 8.25 -5.43
C GLY A 84 10.84 6.98 -5.44
N LEU A 85 10.41 5.98 -4.65
CA LEU A 85 11.11 4.69 -4.49
C LEU A 85 11.29 3.96 -5.82
N ILE A 86 10.29 4.03 -6.71
CA ILE A 86 10.40 3.40 -8.03
C ILE A 86 11.49 4.08 -8.85
N ASN A 87 11.60 5.41 -8.78
CA ASN A 87 12.52 6.15 -9.64
C ASN A 87 13.95 6.11 -9.13
N ASP A 88 14.16 6.18 -7.81
CA ASP A 88 15.49 6.26 -7.21
C ASP A 88 15.49 5.58 -5.82
N PRO A 89 15.55 4.24 -5.77
CA PRO A 89 15.35 3.48 -4.53
C PRO A 89 16.45 3.67 -3.49
N ASP A 90 17.66 4.02 -3.93
CA ASP A 90 18.85 4.17 -3.07
C ASP A 90 19.09 5.60 -2.61
N LEU A 91 18.24 6.55 -3.04
CA LEU A 91 18.32 7.97 -2.66
C LEU A 91 19.66 8.63 -3.05
N ASP A 92 20.30 8.13 -4.10
CA ASP A 92 21.65 8.53 -4.54
C ASP A 92 21.71 9.05 -5.98
N ASN A 93 20.56 9.18 -6.66
CA ASN A 93 20.44 9.52 -8.08
C ASN A 93 21.02 8.47 -9.05
N SER A 94 21.14 7.21 -8.62
CA SER A 94 21.48 6.09 -9.51
C SER A 94 20.35 5.74 -10.49
N PHE A 95 19.11 6.06 -10.12
CA PHE A 95 17.92 5.81 -10.91
C PHE A 95 17.70 4.34 -11.30
N ASP A 96 18.01 3.40 -10.40
CA ASP A 96 17.74 1.97 -10.63
C ASP A 96 16.23 1.65 -10.54
N ILE A 97 15.52 1.93 -11.62
CA ILE A 97 14.08 1.71 -11.74
C ILE A 97 13.72 0.23 -11.63
N ASN A 98 14.57 -0.67 -12.12
CA ASN A 98 14.31 -2.11 -12.04
C ASN A 98 14.34 -2.60 -10.59
N LYS A 99 15.32 -2.14 -9.80
CA LYS A 99 15.33 -2.37 -8.35
C LYS A 99 14.12 -1.73 -7.68
N GLY A 100 13.79 -0.48 -8.03
CA GLY A 100 12.63 0.24 -7.51
C GLY A 100 11.30 -0.51 -7.71
N LEU A 101 11.06 -1.04 -8.91
CA LEU A 101 9.87 -1.85 -9.23
C LEU A 101 9.80 -3.15 -8.42
N ARG A 102 10.92 -3.84 -8.22
CA ARG A 102 10.98 -5.06 -7.39
C ARG A 102 10.67 -4.75 -5.93
N LEU A 103 11.28 -3.71 -5.37
CA LEU A 103 11.03 -3.27 -4.00
C LEU A 103 9.58 -2.84 -3.80
N ALA A 104 9.05 -1.99 -4.68
CA ALA A 104 7.65 -1.55 -4.63
C ALA A 104 6.68 -2.74 -4.65
N ARG A 105 6.93 -3.73 -5.53
CA ARG A 105 6.10 -4.92 -5.60
C ARG A 105 6.22 -5.81 -4.37
N ASN A 106 7.41 -5.92 -3.77
CA ASN A 106 7.60 -6.65 -2.51
C ASN A 106 6.83 -5.99 -1.36
N VAL A 107 6.88 -4.66 -1.24
CA VAL A 107 6.09 -3.92 -0.24
C VAL A 107 4.59 -4.19 -0.42
N LEU A 108 4.06 -4.03 -1.64
CA LEU A 108 2.64 -4.31 -1.91
C LEU A 108 2.28 -5.76 -1.58
N SER A 109 3.14 -6.73 -1.92
CA SER A 109 2.88 -8.13 -1.62
C SER A 109 2.88 -8.38 -0.11
N ALA A 110 3.83 -7.81 0.64
CA ALA A 110 3.91 -7.95 2.10
C ALA A 110 2.67 -7.34 2.78
N VAL A 111 2.32 -6.10 2.45
CA VAL A 111 1.14 -5.40 2.99
C VAL A 111 -0.14 -6.20 2.75
N ASN A 112 -0.38 -6.67 1.53
CA ASN A 112 -1.57 -7.46 1.24
C ASN A 112 -1.56 -8.85 1.89
N ASN A 113 -0.39 -9.45 2.14
CA ASN A 113 -0.29 -10.72 2.86
C ASN A 113 -0.56 -10.58 4.36
N LEU A 114 -0.45 -9.37 4.93
CA LEU A 114 -0.85 -9.04 6.29
C LEU A 114 -2.36 -8.82 6.45
N GLY A 115 -3.17 -8.98 5.38
CA GLY A 115 -4.60 -8.71 5.43
C GLY A 115 -5.01 -7.26 5.18
N LEU A 116 -4.03 -6.38 4.92
CA LEU A 116 -4.23 -4.94 4.77
C LEU A 116 -4.28 -4.55 3.28
N PRO A 117 -5.36 -3.92 2.79
CA PRO A 117 -5.39 -3.40 1.43
C PRO A 117 -4.49 -2.16 1.29
N ALA A 118 -3.93 -1.98 0.10
CA ALA A 118 -3.08 -0.86 -0.26
C ALA A 118 -3.72 0.01 -1.36
N GLY A 119 -3.59 1.33 -1.24
CA GLY A 119 -4.12 2.34 -2.16
C GLY A 119 -3.19 3.53 -2.37
#